data_AF-S7NFK8-F1
#
_entry.id   AF-S7NFK8-F1
#
_cell.length_a   1.000
_cell.length_b   1.000
_cell.length_c   1.000
_cell.angle_alpha   90.00
_cell.angle_beta   90.00
_cell.angle_gamma   90.00
#
_symmetry.space_group_name_H-M   'P 1'
#
loop_
_entity.id
_entity.type
_entity.pdbx_description
1 polymer ?
#
loop_
_entity_poly.entity_id
_entity_poly.type
_entity_poly.pdbx_seq_one_letter_code
_entity_poly.pdbx_strand_id
1 'polypeptide(L)' 'MTMRVKDKVYHLECFKCAACQKHFCVGNRYLLINSNIVCEQDIYEWTKINGMI' A
#
# COMPACT_ATOMS: atom_id res chain seq x y z
N MET A 1 0.70 -8.96 15.40
CA MET A 1 -0.62 -9.21 14.75
C MET A 1 -0.47 -9.02 13.24
N THR A 2 -1.17 -9.79 12.42
CA THR A 2 -0.99 -9.84 10.95
C THR A 2 -2.24 -9.40 10.21
N MET A 3 -2.06 -8.92 8.98
CA MET A 3 -3.12 -8.60 8.05
C MET A 3 -2.85 -9.27 6.71
N ARG A 4 -3.90 -9.89 6.16
CA ARG A 4 -3.86 -10.53 4.85
C ARG A 4 -4.50 -9.62 3.82
N VAL A 5 -3.78 -9.32 2.75
CA VAL A 5 -4.27 -8.55 1.61
C VAL A 5 -4.09 -9.38 0.34
N LYS A 6 -5.21 -9.75 -0.29
CA LYS A 6 -5.25 -10.76 -1.35
C LYS A 6 -4.51 -12.03 -0.92
N ASP A 7 -3.40 -12.35 -1.57
CA ASP A 7 -2.59 -13.54 -1.30
C ASP A 7 -1.36 -13.28 -0.42
N LYS A 8 -1.15 -12.03 0.02
CA LYS A 8 0.03 -11.64 0.81
C LYS A 8 -0.31 -11.37 2.26
N VAL A 9 0.60 -11.76 3.15
CA VAL A 9 0.50 -11.56 4.60
C VAL A 9 1.53 -10.53 5.03
N TYR A 10 1.08 -9.54 5.78
CA TYR A 10 1.92 -8.47 6.33
C TYR A 10 1.72 -8.40 7.84
N HIS A 11 2.75 -8.03 8.60
CA HIS A 11 2.55 -7.61 9.98
C HIS A 11 1.78 -6.28 10.00
N LEU A 12 0.96 -6.01 11.02
CA LEU A 12 0.27 -4.71 11.15
C LEU A 12 1.26 -3.54 11.13
N GLU A 13 2.45 -3.73 11.71
CA GLU A 13 3.53 -2.74 11.72
C GLU A 13 4.17 -2.53 10.33
N CYS A 14 4.15 -3.58 9.49
CA CYS A 14 4.61 -3.51 8.11
C CYS A 14 3.51 -3.03 7.15
N PHE A 15 2.25 -2.95 7.59
CA PHE A 15 1.14 -2.50 6.78
C PHE A 15 1.09 -0.98 6.71
N LYS A 16 1.96 -0.42 5.87
CA LYS A 16 2.14 1.02 5.66
C LYS A 16 2.38 1.33 4.19
N CYS A 17 2.12 2.56 3.80
CA CYS A 17 2.30 3.01 2.42
C CYS A 17 3.78 2.90 2.01
N ALA A 18 4.07 2.29 0.86
CA ALA A 18 5.43 2.18 0.34
C ALA A 18 6.04 3.55 0.00
N ALA A 19 5.20 4.53 -0.40
CA ALA A 19 5.61 5.88 -0.75
C ALA A 19 5.88 6.75 0.50
N CYS A 20 4.83 7.02 1.29
CA CYS A 20 4.90 7.94 2.42
C CYS A 20 5.19 7.28 3.78
N GLN A 21 5.33 5.95 3.83
CA GLN A 21 5.56 5.17 5.07
C GLN A 21 4.48 5.34 6.15
N LYS A 22 3.31 5.90 5.80
CA LYS A 22 2.18 6.12 6.71
C LYS A 22 1.43 4.82 6.99
N HIS A 23 1.10 4.59 8.26
CA HIS A 23 0.24 3.47 8.67
C HIS A 23 -1.19 3.66 8.14
N PHE A 24 -1.78 2.58 7.66
CA PHE A 24 -3.18 2.62 7.20
C PHE A 24 -4.14 2.49 8.38
N CYS A 25 -5.15 3.36 8.42
CA CYS A 25 -6.28 3.21 9.31
C CYS A 25 -7.37 2.35 8.66
N VAL A 26 -8.19 1.72 9.51
CA VAL A 26 -9.37 0.96 9.04
C VAL A 26 -10.27 1.87 8.21
N GLY A 27 -10.68 1.41 7.03
CA GLY A 27 -11.53 2.16 6.09
C GLY A 27 -10.77 3.04 5.10
N ASN A 28 -9.43 3.15 5.18
CA ASN A 28 -8.65 3.84 4.15
C ASN A 28 -8.55 2.99 2.88
N ARG A 29 -8.59 3.66 1.74
CA ARG A 29 -8.38 3.05 0.42
C ARG A 29 -6.89 2.95 0.12
N TYR A 30 -6.50 1.80 -0.41
CA TYR A 30 -5.13 1.49 -0.78
C TYR A 30 -5.12 0.64 -2.04
N LEU A 31 -3.97 0.63 -2.73
CA LEU A 31 -3.72 -0.20 -3.89
C LEU A 31 -2.53 -1.12 -3.61
N LEU A 32 -2.70 -2.41 -3.91
CA LEU A 32 -1.64 -3.40 -3.85
C LEU A 32 -1.05 -3.59 -5.26
N ILE A 33 0.18 -3.12 -5.47
CA ILE A 33 0.94 -3.28 -6.71
C ILE A 33 2.09 -4.23 -6.44
N ASN A 34 2.07 -5.42 -7.06
CA ASN A 34 3.00 -6.51 -6.74
C ASN A 34 3.01 -6.80 -5.23
N SER A 35 4.03 -6.35 -4.50
CA SER A 35 4.17 -6.49 -3.04
C SER A 35 4.04 -5.17 -2.28
N ASN A 36 3.90 -4.04 -2.98
CA ASN A 36 3.89 -2.70 -2.40
C ASN A 36 2.45 -2.23 -2.24
N ILE A 37 2.14 -1.72 -1.05
CA ILE A 37 0.82 -1.16 -0.75
C ILE A 37 0.98 0.36 -0.78
N VAL A 38 0.16 1.05 -1.57
CA VAL A 38 0.24 2.50 -1.76
C VAL A 38 -1.12 3.11 -1.39
N CYS A 39 -1.13 4.22 -0.66
CA CYS A 39 -2.37 4.90 -0.27
C CYS A 39 -2.97 5.68 -1.44
N GLU A 40 -4.29 5.89 -1.42
CA GLU A 40 -5.02 6.60 -2.50
C GLU A 40 -4.37 7.91 -2.95
N GLN A 41 -3.81 8.66 -2.00
CA GLN A 41 -3.14 9.93 -2.25
C GLN A 41 -1.85 9.79 -3.07
N ASP A 42 -1.03 8.78 -2.78
CA ASP A 42 0.26 8.55 -3.46
C ASP A 42 0.14 7.62 -4.68
N ILE A 43 -1.03 7.01 -4.93
CA ILE A 43 -1.21 6.06 -6.04
C ILE A 43 -0.79 6.70 -7.36
N TYR A 44 -1.27 7.91 -7.66
CA TYR A 44 -1.06 8.55 -8.96
C TYR A 44 0.43 8.82 -9.23
N GLU A 45 1.12 9.40 -8.25
CA GLU A 45 2.55 9.69 -8.35
C GLU A 45 3.37 8.40 -8.42
N TRP A 46 3.03 7.41 -7.59
CA TRP A 46 3.68 6.11 -7.58
C TRP A 46 3.55 5.39 -8.93
N THR A 47 2.35 5.37 -9.52
CA THR A 47 2.15 4.73 -10.83
C THR A 47 2.88 5.44 -11.96
N LYS A 48 3.00 6.78 -11.89
CA LYS A 48 3.77 7.57 -12.86
C LYS A 48 5.27 7.27 -12.77
N ILE A 49 5.81 7.20 -11.56
CA ILE A 49 7.24 6.89 -11.33
C ILE A 49 7.59 5.46 -11.76
N ASN A 50 6.68 4.51 -11.52
CA ASN A 50 6.88 3.11 -11.89
C ASN A 50 6.51 2.80 -13.35
N GLY A 51 6.13 3.81 -14.16
CA GLY A 51 5.81 3.64 -15.58
C GLY A 51 4.61 2.72 -15.83
N MET A 52 3.65 2.67 -14.91
CA MET A 52 2.44 1.84 -15.03
C MET A 52 1.28 2.56 -15.72
N ILE A 53 1.48 3.84 -16.07
CA ILE A 53 0.62 4.70 -16.90
C ILE A 53 1.47 5.39 -17.95
#